data_AF-A0AAD4BZ42-F1
#
_entry.id   AF-A0AAD4BZ42-F1
#
_cell.length_a   1.000
_cell.length_b   1.000
_cell.length_c   1.000
_cell.angle_alpha   90.00
_cell.angle_beta   90.00
_cell.angle_gamma   90.00
#
_symmetry.space_group_name_H-M   'P 1'
#
loop_
_entity.id
_entity.type
_entity.pdbx_description
1 polymer ?
#
loop_
_entity_poly.entity_id
_entity_poly.type
_entity_poly.pdbx_seq_one_letter_code
_entity_poly.pdbx_strand_id
1 'polypeptide(L)' 'MVVNARGTFLCYDYAVTHMITQGRGGRIIGASSIAGKFGFPSWSAYSASKFAIKGLTQTTGRDCAVFITHAPGG' A
#
# COMPACT_ATOMS: atom_id res chain seq x y z
N MET A 1 3.09 10.00 -11.50
CA MET A 1 3.79 9.38 -10.34
C MET A 1 3.53 10.09 -9.02
N VAL A 2 3.43 11.42 -8.96
CA VAL A 2 3.20 12.16 -7.71
C VAL A 2 1.93 11.71 -6.97
N VAL A 3 0.82 11.53 -7.68
CA VAL A 3 -0.46 11.10 -7.06
C VAL A 3 -0.42 9.62 -6.67
N ASN A 4 -0.34 8.73 -7.66
CA ASN A 4 -0.52 7.28 -7.44
C ASN A 4 0.63 6.57 -6.73
N ALA A 5 1.87 7.06 -6.84
CA ALA A 5 3.01 6.41 -6.20
C ALA A 5 3.37 7.14 -4.90
N ARG A 6 3.78 8.40 -5.01
CA ARG A 6 4.21 9.18 -3.84
C ARG A 6 3.06 9.44 -2.87
N GLY A 7 1.88 9.82 -3.36
CA GLY A 7 0.71 10.03 -2.52
C GLY A 7 0.32 8.77 -1.75
N THR A 8 0.26 7.62 -2.42
CA THR A 8 -0.03 6.34 -1.75
C THR A 8 1.03 5.96 -0.71
N PHE A 9 2.32 6.13 -1.03
CA PHE A 9 3.40 5.89 -0.06
C PHE A 9 3.22 6.75 1.20
N LEU A 10 2.99 8.05 1.05
CA LEU A 10 2.80 8.95 2.19
C LEU A 10 1.56 8.57 3.01
N CYS A 11 0.44 8.26 2.35
CA CYS A 11 -0.76 7.80 3.06
C CYS A 11 -0.49 6.52 3.87
N TYR A 12 0.29 5.58 3.33
CA TYR A 12 0.64 4.35 4.04
C TYR A 12 1.52 4.64 5.25
N ASP A 13 2.55 5.46 5.07
CA ASP A 13 3.49 5.85 6.13
C ASP A 13 2.74 6.43 7.34
N TYR A 14 1.95 7.49 7.13
CA TYR A 14 1.16 8.11 8.19
C TYR A 14 0.14 7.15 8.81
N ALA A 15 -0.56 6.36 8.01
CA ALA A 15 -1.54 5.41 8.51
C ALA A 15 -0.88 4.32 9.38
N VAL A 16 0.27 3.78 8.96
CA VAL A 16 1.04 2.79 9.72
C VAL A 16 1.53 3.40 11.03
N THR A 17 2.11 4.61 11.00
CA THR A 17 2.51 5.31 12.23
C THR A 17 1.33 5.45 13.20
N HIS A 18 0.16 5.85 12.71
CA HIS A 18 -1.06 5.94 13.51
C HIS A 18 -1.52 4.58 14.03
N MET A 19 -1.44 3.50 13.24
CA MET A 19 -1.80 2.14 13.67
C MET A 19 -0.91 1.60 14.77
N ILE A 20 0.40 1.91 14.70
CA ILE A 20 1.37 1.54 15.74
C ILE A 20 1.10 2.34 17.02
N THR A 21 0.96 3.67 16.93
CA THR A 21 0.76 4.54 18.10
C THR A 21 -0.54 4.25 18.84
N GLN A 22 -1.63 3.91 18.14
CA GLN A 22 -2.89 3.56 18.78
C GLN A 22 -2.94 2.14 19.38
N GLY A 23 -1.91 1.31 19.16
CA GLY A 23 -1.73 0.01 19.82
C GLY A 23 -2.73 -1.10 19.47
N ARG A 24 -3.70 -0.87 18.58
CA ARG A 24 -4.69 -1.87 18.13
C ARG A 24 -4.49 -2.35 16.69
N GLY A 25 -3.39 -1.95 16.03
CA GLY A 25 -3.11 -2.33 14.65
C GLY A 25 -4.14 -1.79 13.64
N GLY A 26 -4.36 -2.52 12.54
CA GLY A 26 -5.36 -2.16 11.54
C GLY A 26 -5.21 -2.92 10.22
N ARG A 27 -5.53 -2.27 9.08
CA ARG A 27 -5.40 -2.82 7.73
C ARG A 27 -5.06 -1.71 6.73
N ILE A 28 -4.06 -1.94 5.88
CA ILE A 28 -3.74 -1.07 4.73
C ILE A 28 -4.29 -1.73 3.46
N ILE A 29 -5.06 -0.97 2.66
CA ILE A 29 -5.64 -1.44 1.40
C ILE A 29 -5.24 -0.49 0.26
N GLY A 30 -4.62 -1.06 -0.78
CA GLY A 30 -4.16 -0.31 -1.96
C GLY A 30 -5.04 -0.47 -3.19
N ALA A 31 -5.58 0.64 -3.68
CA ALA A 31 -6.38 0.67 -4.91
C ALA A 31 -5.48 0.59 -6.18
N SER A 32 -5.11 -0.64 -6.56
CA SER A 32 -4.38 -0.91 -7.81
C SER A 32 -5.34 -1.09 -9.00
N SER A 33 -4.88 -1.75 -10.07
CA SER A 33 -5.64 -2.07 -11.28
C SER A 33 -5.10 -3.37 -11.87
N ILE A 34 -5.81 -3.94 -12.86
CA ILE A 34 -5.23 -5.00 -13.71
C ILE A 34 -3.94 -4.53 -14.40
N ALA A 35 -3.85 -3.24 -14.73
CA ALA A 35 -2.64 -2.58 -15.23
C ALA A 35 -1.48 -2.54 -14.23
N GLY A 36 -1.71 -2.91 -12.96
CA GLY A 36 -0.68 -3.10 -11.94
C GLY A 36 -0.18 -4.55 -11.84
N LYS A 37 -0.70 -5.48 -12.66
CA LYS A 37 -0.22 -6.88 -12.78
C LYS A 37 0.63 -7.08 -14.03
N PHE A 38 0.27 -6.43 -15.13
CA PHE A 38 1.02 -6.42 -16.40
C PHE A 38 0.77 -5.09 -17.14
N GLY A 39 1.69 -4.72 -18.02
CA GLY A 39 1.63 -3.48 -18.77
C GLY A 39 0.62 -3.54 -19.92
N PHE A 40 0.00 -2.40 -20.23
CA PHE A 40 -0.84 -2.25 -21.42
C PHE A 40 -0.17 -1.27 -22.40
N PRO A 41 -0.23 -1.53 -23.73
CA PRO A 41 0.22 -0.58 -24.73
C PRO A 41 -0.44 0.79 -24.52
N SER A 42 0.29 1.87 -24.78
CA SER A 42 -0.11 3.28 -24.55
C SER A 42 -0.33 3.71 -23.10
N TRP A 43 -0.27 2.81 -22.11
CA TRP A 43 -0.56 3.12 -20.70
C TRP A 43 0.68 3.05 -19.80
N SER A 44 1.88 3.25 -20.34
CA SER A 44 3.15 3.02 -19.63
C SER A 44 3.19 3.73 -18.26
N ALA A 45 2.89 5.03 -18.20
CA ALA A 45 2.90 5.80 -16.96
C ALA A 45 1.82 5.35 -15.97
N TYR A 46 0.63 4.99 -16.47
CA TYR A 46 -0.47 4.51 -15.64
C TYR A 46 -0.17 3.12 -15.06
N SER A 47 0.21 2.16 -15.93
CA SER A 47 0.64 0.81 -15.55
C SER A 47 1.76 0.88 -14.52
N ALA A 48 2.85 1.60 -14.79
CA ALA A 48 3.95 1.77 -13.85
C ALA A 48 3.48 2.29 -12.48
N SER A 49 2.54 3.25 -12.47
CA SER A 49 1.99 3.77 -11.21
C SER A 49 1.16 2.75 -10.44
N LYS A 50 0.41 1.87 -11.13
CA LYS A 50 -0.40 0.82 -10.50
C LYS A 50 0.44 -0.36 -10.04
N PHE A 51 1.56 -0.64 -10.72
CA PHE A 51 2.61 -1.54 -10.23
C PHE A 51 3.23 -1.01 -8.93
N ALA A 52 3.54 0.27 -8.85
CA ALA A 52 4.07 0.89 -7.63
C ALA A 52 3.13 0.68 -6.44
N ILE A 53 1.82 0.93 -6.59
CA ILE A 53 0.83 0.68 -5.52
C ILE A 53 0.84 -0.80 -5.08
N LYS A 54 0.95 -1.74 -6.02
CA LYS A 54 1.01 -3.17 -5.70
C LYS A 54 2.28 -3.51 -4.93
N GLY A 55 3.44 -3.02 -5.35
CA GLY A 55 4.72 -3.20 -4.67
C GLY A 55 4.69 -2.62 -3.26
N LEU A 56 4.25 -1.37 -3.12
CA LEU A 56 4.08 -0.70 -1.83
C LEU A 56 3.20 -1.52 -0.88
N THR A 57 2.04 -2.00 -1.35
CA THR A 57 1.11 -2.78 -0.51
C THR A 57 1.73 -4.10 -0.04
N GLN A 58 2.47 -4.79 -0.91
CA GLN A 58 3.14 -6.04 -0.54
C GLN A 58 4.28 -5.81 0.45
N THR A 59 5.10 -4.78 0.24
CA THR A 59 6.21 -4.44 1.13
C THR A 59 5.70 -3.99 2.48
N THR A 60 4.77 -3.03 2.54
CA THR A 60 4.15 -2.58 3.79
C THR A 60 3.50 -3.73 4.56
N GLY A 61 2.80 -4.64 3.89
CA GLY A 61 2.21 -5.81 4.53
C GLY A 61 3.24 -6.73 5.21
N ARG A 62 4.44 -6.86 4.63
CA ARG A 62 5.54 -7.66 5.21
C ARG A 62 6.25 -6.91 6.33
N ASP A 63 6.63 -5.66 6.09
CA ASP A 63 7.36 -4.83 7.05
C ASP A 63 6.56 -4.63 8.34
N CYS A 64 5.24 -4.51 8.19
CA CYS A 64 4.35 -4.20 9.29
C CYS A 64 3.55 -5.41 9.79
N ALA A 65 3.86 -6.63 9.33
CA ALA A 65 3.13 -7.85 9.70
C ALA A 65 2.97 -7.98 11.22
N VAL A 66 4.05 -7.76 11.97
CA VAL A 66 4.06 -7.86 13.44
C VAL A 66 3.15 -6.82 14.13
N PHE A 67 2.95 -5.66 13.52
CA PHE A 67 2.18 -4.54 14.08
C PHE A 67 0.71 -4.53 13.63
N ILE A 68 0.42 -5.06 12.45
CA ILE A 68 -0.90 -4.92 11.81
C ILE A 68 -1.81 -6.13 12.12
N THR A 69 -1.26 -7.32 12.38
CA THR A 69 -2.06 -8.54 12.58
C THR A 69 -2.48 -8.85 14.02
N HIS A 70 -1.98 -8.14 15.03
CA HIS A 70 -2.20 -8.48 16.44
C HIS A 70 -3.15 -7.51 17.18
N ALA A 71 -4.40 -7.43 16.73
CA ALA A 71 -5.49 -7.05 17.64
C ALA A 71 -6.04 -8.35 18.25
N PRO A 72 -5.98 -8.56 19.58
CA PRO A 72 -6.59 -9.73 20.21
C PRO A 72 -8.12 -9.62 20.07
N GLY A 73 -8.72 -10.39 19.17
CA GLY A 73 -10.19 -10.45 19.02
C GLY A 73 -10.74 -10.61 17.60
N GLY A 74 -9.98 -11.15 16.65
CA GLY A 74 -10.47 -11.57 15.33
C GLY A 74 -10.58 -13.07 15.22
#